data_AF-A0A6H2FIA3-F1
#
_entry.id   AF-A0A6H2FIA3-F1
#
_cell.length_a   1.000
_cell.length_b   1.000
_cell.length_c   1.000
_cell.angle_alpha   90.00
_cell.angle_beta   90.00
_cell.angle_gamma   90.00
#
_symmetry.space_group_name_H-M   'P 1'
#
loop_
_entity.id
_entity.type
_entity.pdbx_description
1 polymer ?
#
loop_
_entity_poly.entity_id
_entity_poly.type
_entity_poly.pdbx_seq_one_letter_code
_entity_poly.pdbx_strand_id
1 'polypeptide(L)'
;MQVVTTPSNLLLKVNESFHFLIKVFDKHGKGIPSSEVKITKVIAMDRAGYVREDNGDYHFDDLTNNTSYDGNHFISYTNKDGELKVKVSDPHGIGVRTFFKISADDCVSKEISVVFSVPTSPKSVYAKMYGHMPDFISVNNLKFYRPTLSTERTGDQVNHYLNEDWAKFTWYNAEEFCKSRNLRLPTKEELLDFYHIHSGNDLLSNYGWPIVDRFNSAWSSSAIRNMYFHDPLHFYVDFLNDKMDKEIVSDALVVFCVQDS
;
A
#
# COMPACT_ATOMS: atom_id res chain seq x y z
N MET A 1 18.14 -35.59 -3.98
CA MET A 1 18.06 -34.42 -3.10
C MET A 1 16.74 -33.71 -3.35
N GLN A 2 16.11 -33.15 -2.33
CA GLN A 2 14.88 -32.36 -2.47
C GLN A 2 14.94 -31.14 -1.54
N VAL A 3 14.31 -30.03 -1.96
CA VAL A 3 14.13 -28.81 -1.15
C VAL A 3 12.64 -28.61 -0.89
N VAL A 4 12.27 -28.59 0.39
CA VAL A 4 10.90 -28.25 0.83
C VAL A 4 10.94 -26.90 1.53
N THR A 5 9.92 -26.08 1.25
CA THR A 5 9.75 -24.74 1.81
C THR A 5 8.30 -24.56 2.24
N THR A 6 8.11 -23.97 3.41
CA THR A 6 6.81 -23.57 3.94
C THR A 6 6.95 -22.19 4.58
N PRO A 7 6.01 -21.27 4.36
CA PRO A 7 4.77 -21.38 3.56
C PRO A 7 4.99 -21.09 2.05
N SER A 8 4.00 -21.44 1.21
CA SER A 8 3.98 -21.14 -0.23
C SER A 8 2.93 -20.08 -0.53
N ASN A 9 3.33 -18.95 -1.12
CA ASN A 9 2.51 -17.75 -1.37
C ASN A 9 2.05 -17.07 -0.08
N LEU A 10 2.54 -15.85 0.11
CA LEU A 10 2.28 -15.04 1.29
C LEU A 10 1.80 -13.65 0.89
N LEU A 11 0.87 -13.12 1.66
CA LEU A 11 0.49 -11.71 1.64
C LEU A 11 0.76 -11.16 3.03
N LEU A 12 1.70 -10.23 3.10
CA LEU A 12 2.20 -9.61 4.32
C LEU A 12 2.09 -8.09 4.18
N LYS A 13 2.22 -7.37 5.28
CA LYS A 13 2.53 -5.94 5.25
C LYS A 13 4.05 -5.74 5.14
N VAL A 14 4.49 -4.62 4.58
CA VAL A 14 5.90 -4.26 4.39
C VAL A 14 6.74 -4.33 5.69
N ASN A 15 6.12 -4.09 6.85
CA ASN A 15 6.78 -4.17 8.16
C ASN A 15 6.65 -5.56 8.84
N GLU A 16 6.01 -6.52 8.19
CA GLU A 16 5.95 -7.89 8.66
C GLU A 16 7.11 -8.70 8.09
N SER A 17 7.31 -9.87 8.67
CA SER A 17 8.30 -10.83 8.19
C SER A 17 7.68 -12.21 8.12
N PHE A 18 8.28 -13.07 7.32
CA PHE A 18 7.90 -14.47 7.27
C PHE A 18 9.14 -15.34 7.42
N HIS A 19 8.91 -16.64 7.67
CA HIS A 19 9.99 -17.58 7.88
C HIS A 19 10.00 -18.62 6.77
N PHE A 20 11.13 -18.76 6.09
CA PHE A 20 11.47 -19.98 5.38
C PHE A 20 11.92 -21.03 6.37
N LEU A 21 11.27 -22.19 6.33
CA LEU A 21 11.87 -23.44 6.79
C LEU A 21 12.31 -24.21 5.55
N ILE A 22 13.61 -24.20 5.28
CA ILE A 22 14.24 -24.91 4.16
C ILE A 22 14.78 -26.21 4.72
N LYS A 23 14.44 -27.31 4.06
CA LYS A 23 14.96 -28.62 4.42
C LYS A 23 15.55 -29.32 3.21
N VAL A 24 16.78 -29.80 3.37
CA VAL A 24 17.56 -30.49 2.35
C VAL A 24 17.73 -31.94 2.76
N PHE A 25 17.18 -32.85 1.96
CA PHE A 25 17.19 -34.29 2.26
C PHE A 25 17.67 -35.13 1.08
N ASP A 26 18.27 -36.27 1.38
CA ASP A 26 18.61 -37.28 0.38
C ASP A 26 17.37 -38.05 -0.12
N LYS A 27 17.57 -39.01 -1.04
CA LYS A 27 16.46 -39.81 -1.60
C LYS A 27 15.77 -40.73 -0.58
N HIS A 28 16.35 -40.92 0.60
CA HIS A 28 15.84 -41.73 1.70
C HIS A 28 15.20 -40.88 2.80
N GLY A 29 15.13 -39.55 2.63
CA GLY A 29 14.57 -38.62 3.61
C GLY A 29 15.53 -38.25 4.75
N LYS A 30 16.82 -38.59 4.66
CA LYS A 30 17.81 -38.20 5.67
C LYS A 30 18.31 -36.78 5.40
N GLY A 31 18.40 -35.97 6.45
CA GLY A 31 18.89 -34.58 6.37
C GLY A 31 20.33 -34.54 5.86
N ILE A 32 20.60 -33.60 4.95
CA ILE A 32 21.95 -33.36 4.43
C ILE A 32 22.51 -32.13 5.15
N PRO A 33 23.46 -32.31 6.08
CA PRO A 33 24.05 -31.20 6.83
C PRO A 33 25.04 -30.41 5.99
N SER A 34 25.24 -29.14 6.34
CA SER A 34 26.20 -28.25 5.68
C SER A 34 25.99 -28.08 4.17
N SER A 35 24.78 -28.35 3.67
CA SER A 35 24.42 -28.02 2.29
C SER A 35 24.34 -26.51 2.14
N GLU A 36 24.97 -25.97 1.10
CA GLU A 36 24.87 -24.57 0.73
C GLU A 36 23.46 -24.28 0.24
N VAL A 37 22.82 -23.26 0.78
CA VAL A 37 21.51 -22.79 0.38
C VAL A 37 21.62 -21.35 -0.10
N LYS A 38 21.14 -21.08 -1.31
CA LYS A 38 21.06 -19.74 -1.89
C LYS A 38 19.60 -19.32 -2.00
N ILE A 39 19.27 -18.12 -1.53
CA ILE A 39 17.99 -17.46 -1.76
C ILE A 39 18.27 -16.24 -2.63
N THR A 40 17.66 -16.19 -3.81
CA THR A 40 17.87 -15.09 -4.77
C THR A 40 16.53 -14.49 -5.17
N LYS A 41 16.41 -13.16 -5.09
CA LYS A 41 15.33 -12.41 -5.75
C LYS A 41 15.48 -12.62 -7.25
N VAL A 42 14.47 -13.21 -7.88
CA VAL A 42 14.41 -13.39 -9.34
C VAL A 42 13.83 -12.13 -9.97
N ILE A 43 12.66 -11.71 -9.50
CA ILE A 43 11.91 -10.59 -10.05
C ILE A 43 10.93 -10.05 -9.01
N ALA A 44 10.72 -8.74 -9.03
CA ALA A 44 9.65 -8.07 -8.28
C ALA A 44 8.72 -7.39 -9.29
N MET A 45 7.42 -7.62 -9.14
CA MET A 45 6.40 -7.04 -10.01
C MET A 45 5.38 -6.27 -9.18
N ASP A 46 4.93 -5.15 -9.72
CA ASP A 46 3.74 -4.49 -9.18
C ASP A 46 2.46 -5.30 -9.49
N ARG A 47 1.30 -4.79 -9.11
CA ARG A 47 0.02 -5.48 -9.29
C ARG A 47 -0.40 -5.53 -10.76
N ALA A 48 -0.02 -4.54 -11.55
CA ALA A 48 -0.28 -4.49 -12.99
C ALA A 48 0.65 -5.41 -13.80
N GLY A 49 1.66 -6.01 -13.16
CA GLY A 49 2.59 -6.96 -13.77
C GLY A 49 3.85 -6.30 -14.34
N TYR A 50 4.10 -5.02 -14.05
CA TYR A 50 5.34 -4.35 -14.44
C TYR A 50 6.45 -4.68 -13.47
N VAL A 51 7.66 -4.87 -14.00
CA VAL A 51 8.86 -5.12 -13.20
C VAL A 51 9.25 -3.87 -12.43
N ARG A 52 9.57 -4.04 -11.15
CA ARG A 52 9.94 -2.97 -10.21
C ARG A 52 11.37 -3.16 -9.72
N GLU A 53 12.29 -2.53 -10.43
CA GLU A 53 13.71 -2.50 -10.04
C GLU A 53 13.99 -1.51 -8.90
N ASP A 54 13.05 -0.61 -8.64
CA ASP A 54 13.07 0.39 -7.58
C ASP A 54 12.59 -0.12 -6.21
N ASN A 55 12.20 -1.39 -6.09
CA ASN A 55 11.95 -1.98 -4.78
C ASN A 55 13.26 -2.13 -4.01
N GLY A 56 13.24 -1.78 -2.72
CA GLY A 56 14.38 -1.90 -1.83
C GLY A 56 14.91 -3.33 -1.68
N ASP A 57 16.07 -3.41 -1.01
CA ASP A 57 16.71 -4.68 -0.67
C ASP A 57 15.94 -5.41 0.43
N TYR A 58 16.00 -6.75 0.38
CA TYR A 58 15.43 -7.61 1.39
C TYR A 58 16.37 -7.77 2.57
N HIS A 59 15.79 -7.89 3.76
CA HIS A 59 16.50 -8.26 4.97
C HIS A 59 16.29 -9.74 5.26
N PHE A 60 17.39 -10.48 5.46
CA PHE A 60 17.41 -11.90 5.78
C PHE A 60 18.09 -12.12 7.13
N ASP A 61 17.36 -12.70 8.08
CA ASP A 61 17.90 -13.21 9.34
C ASP A 61 18.03 -14.73 9.27
N ASP A 62 19.25 -15.24 9.28
CA ASP A 62 19.52 -16.66 9.49
C ASP A 62 19.37 -17.00 10.97
N LEU A 63 18.23 -17.59 11.32
CA LEU A 63 17.93 -18.00 12.69
C LEU A 63 18.64 -19.29 13.11
N THR A 64 19.28 -19.97 12.17
CA THR A 64 19.99 -21.24 12.40
C THR A 64 21.44 -20.97 12.78
N ASN A 65 22.08 -20.05 12.05
CA ASN A 65 23.48 -19.69 12.25
C ASN A 65 23.67 -18.33 12.94
N ASN A 66 22.57 -17.63 13.27
CA ASN A 66 22.54 -16.36 13.99
C ASN A 66 23.32 -15.24 13.29
N THR A 67 23.02 -15.04 12.00
CA THR A 67 23.59 -13.99 11.14
C THR A 67 22.47 -13.23 10.43
N SER A 68 22.76 -12.00 10.00
CA SER A 68 21.82 -11.16 9.22
C SER A 68 22.48 -10.62 7.97
N TYR A 69 21.70 -10.43 6.92
CA TYR A 69 22.16 -9.98 5.61
C TYR A 69 21.11 -9.08 4.94
N ASP A 70 21.57 -7.99 4.32
CA ASP A 70 20.76 -7.13 3.47
C ASP A 70 21.17 -7.30 2.00
N GLY A 71 20.18 -7.46 1.12
CA GLY A 71 20.41 -7.50 -0.31
C GLY A 71 19.38 -8.34 -1.07
N ASN A 72 19.75 -8.74 -2.28
CA ASN A 72 18.90 -9.54 -3.17
C ASN A 72 19.38 -10.99 -3.33
N HIS A 73 20.48 -11.35 -2.66
CA HIS A 73 21.11 -12.66 -2.69
C HIS A 73 21.60 -13.06 -1.29
N PHE A 74 21.02 -14.09 -0.71
CA PHE A 74 21.41 -14.64 0.58
C PHE A 74 22.04 -16.02 0.39
N ILE A 75 23.12 -16.31 1.11
CA ILE A 75 23.77 -17.62 1.14
C ILE A 75 23.98 -18.04 2.59
N SER A 76 23.59 -19.26 2.92
CA SER A 76 23.92 -19.88 4.20
C SER A 76 23.92 -21.41 4.10
N TYR A 77 24.04 -22.12 5.22
CA TYR A 77 24.24 -23.56 5.27
C TYR A 77 23.25 -24.25 6.23
N THR A 78 22.80 -25.44 5.85
CA THR A 78 21.94 -26.27 6.71
C THR A 78 22.65 -26.76 7.96
N ASN A 79 21.89 -26.92 9.05
CA ASN A 79 22.37 -27.50 10.30
C ASN A 79 22.58 -29.02 10.18
N LYS A 80 22.95 -29.67 11.31
CA LYS A 80 23.17 -31.12 11.39
C LYS A 80 21.99 -32.00 10.93
N ASP A 81 20.77 -31.47 10.96
CA ASP A 81 19.53 -32.17 10.60
C ASP A 81 19.09 -31.86 9.15
N GLY A 82 19.90 -31.10 8.41
CA GLY A 82 19.60 -30.67 7.05
C GLY A 82 18.58 -29.55 6.96
N GLU A 83 18.40 -28.77 8.04
CA GLU A 83 17.43 -27.68 8.10
C GLU A 83 18.12 -26.31 8.13
N LEU A 84 17.49 -25.32 7.50
CA LEU A 84 17.85 -23.91 7.56
C LEU A 84 16.58 -23.08 7.72
N LYS A 85 16.51 -22.31 8.80
CA LYS A 85 15.44 -21.37 9.10
C LYS A 85 15.90 -19.93 8.83
N VAL A 86 15.24 -19.26 7.88
CA VAL A 86 15.54 -17.88 7.49
C VAL A 86 14.30 -17.03 7.67
N LYS A 87 14.40 -15.92 8.39
CA LYS A 87 13.35 -14.90 8.46
C LYS A 87 13.63 -13.84 7.39
N VAL A 88 12.60 -13.41 6.68
CA VAL A 88 12.72 -12.47 5.56
C VAL A 88 11.70 -11.34 5.73
N SER A 89 12.15 -10.11 5.50
CA SER A 89 11.34 -8.89 5.47
C SER A 89 11.76 -7.97 4.33
N ASP A 90 10.87 -7.06 3.94
CA ASP A 90 11.10 -6.05 2.91
C ASP A 90 10.87 -4.66 3.52
N PRO A 91 11.75 -4.18 4.44
CA PRO A 91 11.47 -3.00 5.27
C PRO A 91 11.29 -1.70 4.48
N HIS A 92 11.79 -1.67 3.24
CA HIS A 92 11.70 -0.53 2.32
C HIS A 92 10.91 -0.89 1.06
N GLY A 93 10.07 -1.92 1.15
CA GLY A 93 9.27 -2.40 0.04
C GLY A 93 8.23 -1.37 -0.41
N ILE A 94 7.95 -1.36 -1.71
CA ILE A 94 7.05 -0.37 -2.32
C ILE A 94 5.68 -0.96 -2.71
N GLY A 95 5.40 -2.21 -2.31
CA GLY A 95 4.11 -2.86 -2.58
C GLY A 95 4.15 -3.84 -3.75
N VAL A 96 5.09 -4.79 -3.75
CA VAL A 96 5.34 -5.69 -4.89
C VAL A 96 5.10 -7.15 -4.56
N ARG A 97 4.89 -7.95 -5.60
CA ARG A 97 5.01 -9.40 -5.57
C ARG A 97 6.42 -9.79 -6.01
N THR A 98 7.15 -10.42 -5.12
CA THR A 98 8.53 -10.85 -5.36
C THR A 98 8.61 -12.36 -5.47
N PHE A 99 9.32 -12.81 -6.50
CA PHE A 99 9.63 -14.21 -6.72
C PHE A 99 11.05 -14.49 -6.23
N PHE A 100 11.17 -15.47 -5.33
CA PHE A 100 12.47 -15.95 -4.85
C PHE A 100 12.74 -17.34 -5.41
N LYS A 101 13.98 -17.55 -5.84
CA LYS A 101 14.52 -18.87 -6.13
C LYS A 101 15.37 -19.30 -4.95
N ILE A 102 15.07 -20.49 -4.43
CA ILE A 102 15.82 -21.14 -3.36
C ILE A 102 16.51 -22.35 -3.97
N SER A 103 17.84 -22.40 -3.96
CA SER A 103 18.61 -23.56 -4.41
C SER A 103 19.42 -24.17 -3.27
N ALA A 104 19.68 -25.48 -3.37
CA ALA A 104 20.60 -26.20 -2.50
C ALA A 104 21.70 -26.87 -3.34
N ASP A 105 22.96 -26.62 -2.98
CA ASP A 105 24.18 -27.10 -3.64
C ASP A 105 24.14 -26.96 -5.17
N ASP A 106 23.42 -25.96 -5.68
CA ASP A 106 23.10 -25.70 -7.10
C ASP A 106 22.52 -26.88 -7.90
N CYS A 107 22.10 -27.95 -7.22
CA CYS A 107 21.61 -29.19 -7.84
C CYS A 107 20.08 -29.25 -7.89
N VAL A 108 19.40 -28.63 -6.92
CA VAL A 108 17.94 -28.57 -6.85
C VAL A 108 17.50 -27.16 -6.52
N SER A 109 16.34 -26.75 -7.03
CA SER A 109 15.78 -25.44 -6.70
C SER A 109 14.27 -25.46 -6.63
N LYS A 110 13.72 -24.47 -5.92
CA LYS A 110 12.29 -24.22 -5.80
C LYS A 110 12.03 -22.73 -5.89
N GLU A 111 10.99 -22.36 -6.62
CA GLU A 111 10.51 -20.99 -6.68
C GLU A 111 9.26 -20.80 -5.84
N ILE A 112 9.13 -19.59 -5.33
CA ILE A 112 8.03 -19.15 -4.47
C ILE A 112 7.78 -17.67 -4.73
N SER A 113 6.58 -17.20 -4.39
CA SER A 113 6.26 -15.77 -4.47
C SER A 113 5.76 -15.26 -3.13
N VAL A 114 6.08 -14.00 -2.81
CA VAL A 114 5.64 -13.30 -1.60
C VAL A 114 5.21 -11.90 -1.99
N VAL A 115 4.12 -11.41 -1.39
CA VAL A 115 3.67 -10.03 -1.51
C VAL A 115 3.91 -9.32 -0.19
N PHE A 116 4.64 -8.21 -0.24
CA PHE A 116 4.73 -7.23 0.84
C PHE A 116 3.90 -6.01 0.46
N SER A 117 2.70 -5.91 1.02
CA SER A 117 1.77 -4.82 0.74
C SER A 117 2.12 -3.55 1.52
N VAL A 118 1.82 -2.38 0.93
CA VAL A 118 2.08 -1.07 1.53
C VAL A 118 0.80 -0.36 1.98
N PRO A 119 0.86 0.48 3.04
CA PRO A 119 -0.31 1.21 3.52
C PRO A 119 -0.75 2.31 2.54
N THR A 120 0.15 2.78 1.66
CA THR A 120 -0.07 3.91 0.75
C THR A 120 -0.74 3.55 -0.56
N SER A 121 -1.10 2.27 -0.74
CA SER A 121 -1.90 1.78 -1.86
C SER A 121 -3.13 1.06 -1.35
N PRO A 122 -4.29 1.19 -2.03
CA PRO A 122 -5.51 0.54 -1.62
C PRO A 122 -5.52 -0.95 -1.92
N LYS A 123 -6.34 -1.69 -1.18
CA LYS A 123 -6.62 -3.10 -1.46
C LYS A 123 -7.61 -3.25 -2.62
N SER A 124 -7.28 -2.64 -3.77
CA SER A 124 -8.14 -2.55 -4.95
C SER A 124 -7.51 -3.27 -6.15
N VAL A 125 -8.31 -3.99 -6.93
CA VAL A 125 -7.84 -4.61 -8.20
C VAL A 125 -7.36 -3.59 -9.22
N TYR A 126 -7.74 -2.33 -9.04
CA TYR A 126 -7.39 -1.20 -9.90
C TYR A 126 -6.13 -0.44 -9.43
N ALA A 127 -5.56 -0.82 -8.28
CA ALA A 127 -4.30 -0.25 -7.77
C ALA A 127 -3.11 -0.73 -8.60
N LYS A 128 -2.09 0.12 -8.73
CA LYS A 128 -0.81 -0.23 -9.36
C LYS A 128 0.03 -1.10 -8.43
N MET A 129 0.04 -0.83 -7.13
CA MET A 129 0.80 -1.61 -6.15
C MET A 129 -0.09 -2.57 -5.35
N TYR A 130 0.55 -3.54 -4.69
CA TYR A 130 -0.10 -4.33 -3.67
C TYR A 130 -0.23 -3.51 -2.39
N GLY A 131 -1.47 -3.26 -2.00
CA GLY A 131 -1.81 -2.33 -0.94
C GLY A 131 -2.65 -2.90 0.20
N HIS A 132 -2.59 -2.23 1.35
CA HIS A 132 -3.45 -2.48 2.49
C HIS A 132 -4.00 -1.19 3.13
N MET A 133 -4.06 -0.08 2.37
CA MET A 133 -4.73 1.15 2.80
C MET A 133 -6.16 0.83 3.26
N PRO A 134 -6.60 1.36 4.42
CA PRO A 134 -7.98 1.24 4.85
C PRO A 134 -8.90 2.02 3.90
N ASP A 135 -10.03 1.42 3.54
CA ASP A 135 -11.02 2.07 2.67
C ASP A 135 -11.78 3.21 3.36
N PHE A 136 -11.84 3.19 4.70
CA PHE A 136 -12.45 4.25 5.49
C PHE A 136 -11.76 4.46 6.84
N ILE A 137 -11.96 5.65 7.41
CA ILE A 137 -11.55 6.05 8.76
C ILE A 137 -12.80 6.56 9.50
N SER A 138 -12.98 6.15 10.76
CA SER A 138 -14.12 6.56 11.56
C SER A 138 -13.81 7.78 12.43
N VAL A 139 -14.61 8.84 12.31
CA VAL A 139 -14.52 10.07 13.11
C VAL A 139 -15.94 10.53 13.47
N ASN A 140 -16.21 10.82 14.75
CA ASN A 140 -17.48 11.37 15.23
C ASN A 140 -18.74 10.68 14.66
N ASN A 141 -18.76 9.33 14.69
CA ASN A 141 -19.81 8.47 14.11
C ASN A 141 -19.96 8.52 12.58
N LEU A 142 -19.03 9.13 11.85
CA LEU A 142 -18.97 9.09 10.40
C LEU A 142 -17.83 8.19 9.93
N LYS A 143 -18.05 7.48 8.82
CA LYS A 143 -16.99 6.81 8.06
C LYS A 143 -16.61 7.71 6.90
N PHE A 144 -15.42 8.31 6.98
CA PHE A 144 -14.79 8.97 5.84
C PHE A 144 -14.19 7.90 4.95
N TYR A 145 -14.43 7.96 3.65
CA TYR A 145 -13.83 7.04 2.68
C TYR A 145 -12.61 7.66 2.04
N ARG A 146 -11.60 6.81 1.77
CA ARG A 146 -10.34 7.24 1.14
C ARG A 146 -10.57 7.95 -0.18
N PRO A 147 -9.59 8.76 -0.64
CA PRO A 147 -9.59 9.25 -2.02
C PRO A 147 -9.64 8.08 -3.01
N THR A 148 -10.20 8.32 -4.20
CA THR A 148 -10.38 7.26 -5.20
C THR A 148 -9.26 7.29 -6.24
N LEU A 149 -8.91 6.12 -6.77
CA LEU A 149 -7.98 6.03 -7.89
C LEU A 149 -8.67 6.49 -9.18
N SER A 150 -7.91 7.05 -10.12
CA SER A 150 -8.42 7.46 -11.44
C SER A 150 -8.93 6.29 -12.28
N THR A 151 -8.43 5.08 -12.01
CA THR A 151 -8.86 3.82 -12.60
C THR A 151 -10.14 3.26 -11.98
N GLU A 152 -10.47 3.67 -10.74
CA GLU A 152 -11.75 3.33 -10.08
C GLU A 152 -12.87 4.26 -10.56
N ARG A 153 -12.57 5.55 -10.68
CA ARG A 153 -13.46 6.56 -11.24
C ARG A 153 -12.62 7.63 -11.93
N THR A 154 -12.88 7.87 -13.21
CA THR A 154 -12.29 8.99 -13.93
C THR A 154 -12.70 10.30 -13.26
N GLY A 155 -11.72 11.05 -12.76
CA GLY A 155 -11.90 12.40 -12.24
C GLY A 155 -11.67 13.48 -13.30
N ASP A 156 -11.78 14.73 -12.88
CA ASP A 156 -11.50 15.91 -13.71
C ASP A 156 -10.00 16.17 -13.86
N GLN A 157 -9.21 15.76 -12.87
CA GLN A 157 -7.76 15.79 -12.90
C GLN A 157 -7.19 14.54 -12.23
N VAL A 158 -5.94 14.23 -12.55
CA VAL A 158 -5.18 13.12 -11.96
C VAL A 158 -3.99 13.68 -11.20
N ASN A 159 -3.77 13.18 -10.00
CA ASN A 159 -2.56 13.43 -9.22
C ASN A 159 -1.77 12.13 -9.06
N HIS A 160 -0.50 12.16 -9.44
CA HIS A 160 0.40 11.01 -9.32
C HIS A 160 1.13 11.09 -7.98
N TYR A 161 0.92 10.11 -7.11
CA TYR A 161 1.59 10.08 -5.81
C TYR A 161 1.76 8.65 -5.29
N LEU A 162 2.95 8.34 -4.75
CA LEU A 162 3.32 7.04 -4.18
C LEU A 162 2.92 5.85 -5.06
N ASN A 163 3.31 5.91 -6.33
CA ASN A 163 3.04 4.89 -7.35
C ASN A 163 1.58 4.68 -7.71
N GLU A 164 0.66 5.54 -7.27
CA GLU A 164 -0.76 5.47 -7.60
C GLU A 164 -1.23 6.75 -8.32
N ASP A 165 -2.32 6.61 -9.08
CA ASP A 165 -2.96 7.72 -9.78
C ASP A 165 -4.29 8.04 -9.10
N TRP A 166 -4.38 9.20 -8.44
CA TRP A 166 -5.53 9.61 -7.66
C TRP A 166 -6.40 10.61 -8.41
N ALA A 167 -7.70 10.41 -8.38
CA ALA A 167 -8.65 11.30 -9.03
C ALA A 167 -8.94 12.53 -8.17
N LYS A 168 -8.97 13.70 -8.81
CA LYS A 168 -9.53 14.94 -8.27
C LYS A 168 -10.80 15.30 -9.04
N PHE A 169 -11.72 15.99 -8.39
CA PHE A 169 -13.04 16.29 -8.94
C PHE A 169 -13.38 17.76 -8.73
N THR A 170 -14.04 18.34 -9.73
CA THR A 170 -14.87 19.53 -9.58
C THR A 170 -16.02 19.26 -8.62
N TRP A 171 -16.58 20.30 -8.04
CA TRP A 171 -17.55 20.12 -6.95
C TRP A 171 -18.78 19.28 -7.38
N TYR A 172 -19.35 19.55 -8.55
CA TYR A 172 -20.52 18.80 -9.03
C TYR A 172 -20.20 17.33 -9.31
N ASN A 173 -19.03 17.03 -9.90
CA ASN A 173 -18.60 15.66 -10.13
C ASN A 173 -18.25 14.94 -8.83
N ALA A 174 -17.75 15.65 -7.81
CA ALA A 174 -17.54 15.12 -6.47
C ALA A 174 -18.87 14.73 -5.80
N GLU A 175 -19.88 15.60 -5.92
CA GLU A 175 -21.21 15.36 -5.39
C GLU A 175 -21.88 14.15 -6.07
N GLU A 176 -21.84 14.10 -7.41
CA GLU A 176 -22.33 12.97 -8.19
C GLU A 176 -21.60 11.67 -7.82
N PHE A 177 -20.27 11.72 -7.70
CA PHE A 177 -19.46 10.57 -7.32
C PHE A 177 -19.90 9.98 -5.98
N CYS A 178 -20.03 10.80 -4.94
CA CYS A 178 -20.49 10.31 -3.64
C CYS A 178 -21.94 9.78 -3.72
N LYS A 179 -22.86 10.49 -4.37
CA LYS A 179 -24.27 10.07 -4.53
C LYS A 179 -24.39 8.74 -5.26
N SER A 180 -23.59 8.51 -6.31
CA SER A 180 -23.59 7.26 -7.08
C SER A 180 -23.23 6.02 -6.23
N ARG A 181 -22.58 6.24 -5.08
CA ARG A 181 -22.19 5.22 -4.11
C ARG A 181 -23.13 5.14 -2.90
N ASN A 182 -24.27 5.85 -2.92
CA ASN A 182 -25.15 6.08 -1.78
C ASN A 182 -24.43 6.73 -0.58
N LEU A 183 -23.46 7.58 -0.87
CA LEU A 183 -22.73 8.39 0.11
C LEU A 183 -23.01 9.88 -0.13
N ARG A 184 -22.49 10.74 0.74
CA ARG A 184 -22.53 12.19 0.57
C ARG A 184 -21.16 12.83 0.73
N LEU A 185 -21.00 14.06 0.28
CA LEU A 185 -19.89 14.89 0.73
C LEU A 185 -20.08 15.24 2.23
N PRO A 186 -18.99 15.35 3.01
CA PRO A 186 -19.07 15.84 4.38
C PRO A 186 -19.56 17.30 4.39
N THR A 187 -20.17 17.73 5.49
CA THR A 187 -20.36 19.17 5.72
C THR A 187 -19.00 19.81 5.99
N LYS A 188 -18.94 21.14 5.92
CA LYS A 188 -17.75 21.89 6.26
C LYS A 188 -17.27 21.60 7.68
N GLU A 189 -18.20 21.54 8.64
CA GLU A 189 -17.93 21.27 10.04
C GLU A 189 -17.39 19.85 10.25
N GLU A 190 -17.99 18.84 9.59
CA GLU A 190 -17.51 17.46 9.65
C GLU A 190 -16.11 17.29 9.05
N LEU A 191 -15.83 18.01 7.96
CA LEU A 191 -14.52 17.96 7.31
C LEU A 191 -13.44 18.68 8.14
N LEU A 192 -13.80 19.77 8.83
CA LEU A 192 -12.92 20.45 9.79
C LEU A 192 -12.63 19.56 11.01
N ASP A 193 -13.64 18.88 11.56
CA ASP A 193 -13.45 17.90 12.63
C ASP A 193 -12.48 16.79 12.21
N PHE A 194 -12.67 16.24 11.00
CA PHE A 194 -11.79 15.22 10.42
C PHE A 194 -10.35 15.73 10.28
N TYR A 195 -10.17 16.94 9.76
CA TYR A 195 -8.86 17.58 9.66
C TYR A 195 -8.21 17.83 11.03
N HIS A 196 -8.94 18.36 12.02
CA HIS A 196 -8.38 18.64 13.34
C HIS A 196 -7.93 17.37 14.07
N ILE A 197 -8.64 16.26 13.88
CA ILE A 197 -8.27 14.95 14.42
C ILE A 197 -7.06 14.36 13.68
N HIS A 198 -6.96 14.57 12.37
CA HIS A 198 -5.91 14.02 11.51
C HIS A 198 -5.01 15.10 10.88
N SER A 199 -4.60 16.08 11.68
CA SER A 199 -3.86 17.25 11.19
C SER A 199 -2.41 16.92 10.79
N GLY A 200 -1.83 17.78 9.94
CA GLY A 200 -0.47 17.57 9.43
C GLY A 200 -0.37 16.34 8.53
N ASN A 201 0.61 15.46 8.79
CA ASN A 201 0.87 14.28 7.96
C ASN A 201 0.19 12.99 8.46
N ASP A 202 -0.72 13.11 9.44
CA ASP A 202 -1.32 11.95 10.13
C ASP A 202 -2.03 10.98 9.17
N LEU A 203 -2.84 11.51 8.25
CA LEU A 203 -3.54 10.72 7.24
C LEU A 203 -2.58 9.85 6.41
N LEU A 204 -1.43 10.40 6.02
CA LEU A 204 -0.44 9.67 5.26
C LEU A 204 0.34 8.69 6.13
N SER A 205 0.84 9.11 7.29
CA SER A 205 1.72 8.28 8.12
C SER A 205 0.99 7.11 8.77
N ASN A 206 -0.25 7.31 9.21
CA ASN A 206 -1.00 6.30 9.97
C ASN A 206 -1.97 5.50 9.09
N TYR A 207 -2.47 6.09 8.01
CA TYR A 207 -3.48 5.47 7.15
C TYR A 207 -3.05 5.34 5.69
N GLY A 208 -1.93 5.94 5.28
CA GLY A 208 -1.46 5.92 3.89
C GLY A 208 -2.27 6.79 2.93
N TRP A 209 -3.22 7.59 3.41
CA TRP A 209 -4.06 8.42 2.56
C TRP A 209 -3.27 9.62 2.03
N PRO A 210 -3.31 9.90 0.71
CA PRO A 210 -2.31 10.72 0.02
C PRO A 210 -2.58 12.23 0.13
N ILE A 211 -2.71 12.80 1.32
CA ILE A 211 -2.95 14.23 1.51
C ILE A 211 -1.63 15.01 1.55
N VAL A 212 -1.22 15.55 0.41
CA VAL A 212 0.12 16.12 0.18
C VAL A 212 0.14 17.17 -0.93
N ASP A 213 1.08 18.11 -0.89
CA ASP A 213 1.36 19.12 -1.93
C ASP A 213 0.07 19.65 -2.62
N ARG A 214 -0.17 19.32 -3.90
CA ARG A 214 -1.34 19.77 -4.69
C ARG A 214 -2.58 18.86 -4.59
N PHE A 215 -2.55 17.90 -3.67
CA PHE A 215 -3.62 16.96 -3.33
C PHE A 215 -3.95 17.08 -1.83
N ASN A 216 -4.08 18.32 -1.36
CA ASN A 216 -4.25 18.66 0.05
C ASN A 216 -5.62 19.26 0.39
N SER A 217 -6.37 19.72 -0.60
CA SER A 217 -7.66 20.38 -0.40
C SER A 217 -8.80 19.43 -0.71
N ALA A 218 -9.82 19.36 0.16
CA ALA A 218 -10.99 18.49 -0.04
C ALA A 218 -12.31 19.24 -0.01
N TRP A 219 -13.25 18.84 -0.87
CA TRP A 219 -14.56 19.45 -0.99
C TRP A 219 -15.48 19.16 0.21
N SER A 220 -16.26 20.16 0.60
CA SER A 220 -17.43 19.99 1.48
C SER A 220 -18.73 20.21 0.71
N SER A 221 -19.84 19.72 1.26
CA SER A 221 -21.20 19.98 0.76
C SER A 221 -21.70 21.39 1.09
N SER A 222 -21.11 22.07 2.07
CA SER A 222 -21.56 23.39 2.51
C SER A 222 -21.30 24.45 1.43
N ALA A 223 -22.25 25.36 1.27
CA ALA A 223 -22.21 26.39 0.23
C ALA A 223 -22.71 27.74 0.75
N ILE A 224 -22.29 28.81 0.08
CA ILE A 224 -22.88 30.14 0.23
C ILE A 224 -23.40 30.66 -1.10
N ARG A 225 -24.40 31.53 -1.04
CA ARG A 225 -24.90 32.23 -2.21
C ARG A 225 -23.77 33.04 -2.85
N ASN A 226 -23.60 32.87 -4.15
CA ASN A 226 -22.76 33.74 -4.96
C ASN A 226 -23.56 35.00 -5.33
N MET A 227 -22.99 36.18 -5.06
CA MET A 227 -23.65 37.46 -5.35
C MET A 227 -23.49 37.89 -6.81
N TYR A 228 -22.55 37.29 -7.55
CA TYR A 228 -22.16 37.69 -8.90
C TYR A 228 -22.53 36.67 -9.98
N PHE A 229 -22.73 35.40 -9.60
CA PHE A 229 -23.10 34.31 -10.51
C PHE A 229 -24.28 33.50 -9.96
N HIS A 230 -24.92 32.71 -10.83
CA HIS A 230 -26.04 31.85 -10.44
C HIS A 230 -25.60 30.66 -9.57
N ASP A 231 -24.40 30.12 -9.81
CA ASP A 231 -23.89 28.98 -9.07
C ASP A 231 -23.34 29.38 -7.69
N PRO A 232 -23.68 28.64 -6.61
CA PRO A 232 -23.17 28.91 -5.28
C PRO A 232 -21.65 28.67 -5.19
N LEU A 233 -21.02 29.29 -4.19
CA LEU A 233 -19.62 29.02 -3.85
C LEU A 233 -19.59 27.92 -2.79
N HIS A 234 -18.78 26.90 -3.01
CA HIS A 234 -18.64 25.78 -2.08
C HIS A 234 -17.37 25.92 -1.24
N PHE A 235 -17.44 25.45 0.00
CA PHE A 235 -16.29 25.44 0.90
C PHE A 235 -15.42 24.21 0.67
N TYR A 236 -14.12 24.37 0.87
CA TYR A 236 -13.16 23.29 0.98
C TYR A 236 -12.27 23.49 2.22
N VAL A 237 -11.56 22.44 2.61
CA VAL A 237 -10.57 22.48 3.69
C VAL A 237 -9.21 22.11 3.11
N ASP A 238 -8.19 22.96 3.31
CA ASP A 238 -6.78 22.70 3.02
C ASP A 238 -6.12 22.04 4.24
N PHE A 239 -5.72 20.78 4.07
CA PHE A 239 -5.16 19.95 5.13
C PHE A 239 -3.68 20.25 5.46
N LEU A 240 -3.00 21.12 4.72
CA LEU A 240 -1.60 21.49 4.98
C LEU A 240 -1.48 22.88 5.60
N ASN A 241 -2.38 23.81 5.27
CA ASN A 241 -2.25 25.22 5.66
C ASN A 241 -3.28 25.69 6.70
N ASP A 242 -4.06 24.76 7.28
CA ASP A 242 -5.16 25.08 8.21
C ASP A 242 -6.09 26.17 7.66
N LYS A 243 -6.33 26.13 6.34
CA LYS A 243 -7.05 27.17 5.62
C LYS A 243 -8.38 26.63 5.13
N MET A 244 -9.43 27.37 5.45
CA MET A 244 -10.74 27.17 4.88
C MET A 244 -11.06 28.34 3.97
N ASP A 245 -11.29 28.03 2.72
CA ASP A 245 -11.60 28.98 1.67
C ASP A 245 -12.85 28.52 0.90
N LYS A 246 -13.30 29.39 0.01
CA LYS A 246 -14.37 29.13 -0.94
C LYS A 246 -13.82 29.35 -2.34
N GLU A 247 -14.11 28.43 -3.24
CA GLU A 247 -13.62 28.48 -4.62
C GLU A 247 -14.79 28.50 -5.61
N ILE A 248 -14.48 28.90 -6.84
CA ILE A 248 -15.38 28.70 -7.98
C ILE A 248 -15.34 27.20 -8.30
N VAL A 249 -16.50 26.60 -8.57
CA VAL A 249 -16.70 25.15 -8.80
C VAL A 249 -15.84 24.49 -9.89
N SER A 250 -15.00 25.26 -10.60
CA SER A 250 -14.11 24.80 -11.67
C SER A 250 -12.84 24.10 -11.19
N ASP A 251 -12.42 24.29 -9.93
CA ASP A 251 -11.20 23.64 -9.42
C ASP A 251 -11.43 22.16 -9.11
N ALA A 252 -10.42 21.33 -9.37
CA ALA A 252 -10.48 19.90 -9.10
C ALA A 252 -9.72 19.57 -7.82
N LEU A 253 -10.45 19.14 -6.79
CA LEU A 253 -9.95 18.87 -5.43
C LEU A 253 -10.15 17.40 -5.02
N VAL A 254 -9.60 17.03 -3.86
CA VAL A 254 -9.78 15.71 -3.25
C VAL A 254 -11.24 15.52 -2.82
N VAL A 255 -11.72 14.28 -2.88
CA VAL A 255 -13.06 13.92 -2.43
C VAL A 255 -12.97 12.86 -1.36
N PHE A 256 -13.45 13.21 -0.17
CA PHE A 256 -13.86 12.26 0.84
C PHE A 256 -15.37 12.13 0.79
N CYS A 257 -15.88 10.92 0.60
CA CYS A 257 -17.30 10.65 0.79
C CYS A 257 -17.52 10.16 2.22
N VAL A 258 -18.68 10.46 2.80
CA VAL A 258 -19.04 10.04 4.15
C VAL A 258 -20.38 9.32 4.20
N GLN A 259 -20.54 8.50 5.23
CA GLN A 259 -21.82 7.95 5.70
C GLN A 259 -21.79 7.82 7.22
N ASP A 260 -22.96 7.70 7.83
CA ASP A 260 -23.09 7.37 9.25
C ASP A 260 -22.55 5.94 9.51
N SER A 261 -21.90 5.76 10.66
CA SER A 261 -21.16 4.55 11.03
C SER A 261 -22.04 3.36 11.37
#